data_AF-A0A1Q5MZR4-F1
#
_entry.id   AF-A0A1Q5MZR4-F1
#
_cell.length_a   1.000
_cell.length_b   1.000
_cell.length_c   1.000
_cell.angle_alpha   90.00
_cell.angle_beta   90.00
_cell.angle_gamma   90.00
#
_symmetry.space_group_name_H-M   'P 1'
#
loop_
_entity.id
_entity.type
_entity.pdbx_description
1 polymer ?
#
loop_
_entity_poly.entity_id
_entity_poly.type
_entity_poly.pdbx_seq_one_letter_code
_entity_poly.pdbx_strand_id
1 'polypeptide(L)' 'MAGRRRQFERVRKLPSGRYQARYLGPDGQLRPAPETFRTKRDADDWLADKQTEIRRGDWQDPDARKVAFRAVGRCLD' A
#
# COMPACT_ATOMS: atom_id res chain seq x y z
N MET A 1 -24.19 6.19 -1.21
CA MET A 1 -23.73 4.93 -0.55
C MET A 1 -22.20 4.89 -0.52
N ALA A 2 -21.55 5.52 0.47
CA ALA A 2 -20.09 5.42 0.65
C ALA A 2 -19.78 4.23 1.57
N GLY A 3 -19.96 3.02 1.03
CA GLY A 3 -19.89 1.77 1.76
C GLY A 3 -18.48 1.49 2.31
N ARG A 4 -18.42 1.22 3.62
CA ARG A 4 -17.66 0.15 4.29
C ARG A 4 -16.24 -0.26 3.85
N ARG A 5 -15.49 0.50 3.04
CA ARG A 5 -14.03 0.31 2.81
C ARG A 5 -13.18 0.50 4.08
N ARG A 6 -13.80 0.91 5.19
CA ARG A 6 -13.19 1.49 6.39
C ARG A 6 -12.29 0.56 7.23
N GLN A 7 -12.15 -0.74 6.92
CA GLN A 7 -11.37 -1.64 7.78
C GLN A 7 -10.29 -2.49 7.08
N PHE A 8 -10.47 -2.87 5.82
CA PHE A 8 -9.49 -3.72 5.10
C PHE A 8 -8.39 -2.91 4.39
N GLU A 9 -8.62 -1.62 4.17
CA GLU A 9 -7.84 -0.75 3.28
C GLU A 9 -7.54 0.58 3.98
N ARG A 10 -6.35 0.72 4.55
CA ARG A 10 -5.94 1.93 5.28
C ARG A 10 -5.01 2.78 4.44
N VAL A 11 -5.54 3.84 3.83
CA VAL A 11 -4.73 4.91 3.23
C VAL A 11 -4.48 5.99 4.29
N ARG A 12 -3.21 6.26 4.62
CA ARG A 12 -2.80 7.36 5.50
C ARG A 12 -2.04 8.42 4.71
N LYS A 13 -2.26 9.69 5.05
CA LYS A 13 -1.47 10.81 4.53
C LYS A 13 -0.23 10.99 5.40
N LEU A 14 0.94 11.10 4.77
CA LEU A 14 2.21 11.36 5.43
C LEU A 14 2.45 12.87 5.58
N PRO A 15 3.33 13.32 6.49
CA PRO A 15 3.71 14.73 6.63
C PRO A 15 4.27 15.35 5.35
N SER A 16 4.85 14.52 4.47
CA SER A 16 5.33 14.90 3.14
C SER A 16 4.22 15.21 2.13
N GLY A 17 2.95 15.05 2.50
CA GLY A 17 1.79 15.19 1.61
C GLY A 17 1.49 13.96 0.77
N ARG A 18 2.38 12.95 0.77
CA ARG A 18 2.18 11.67 0.07
C ARG A 18 1.20 10.76 0.79
N TYR A 19 0.64 9.80 0.08
CA TYR A 19 -0.31 8.82 0.58
C TYR A 19 0.34 7.45 0.66
N GLN A 20 0.18 6.77 1.80
CA GLN A 20 0.62 5.39 1.96
C GLN A 20 -0.59 4.48 2.13
N ALA A 21 -0.71 3.50 1.25
CA ALA A 21 -1.72 2.46 1.33
C ALA A 21 -1.26 1.29 2.21
N ARG A 22 -2.22 0.62 2.85
CA ARG A 22 -2.03 -0.63 3.60
C ARG A 22 -3.21 -1.55 3.31
N TYR A 23 -2.94 -2.82 3.06
CA TYR A 23 -3.95 -3.84 2.79
C TYR A 23 -3.78 -5.02 3.75
N LEU A 24 -4.87 -5.76 3.97
CA LEU A 24 -4.84 -7.03 4.70
C LEU A 24 -4.48 -8.15 3.71
N GLY A 25 -3.35 -8.82 3.94
CA GLY A 25 -2.95 -9.97 3.16
C GLY A 25 -3.78 -11.22 3.49
N PRO A 26 -3.70 -12.27 2.65
CA PRO A 26 -4.33 -13.57 2.92
C PRO A 26 -3.76 -14.25 4.17
N ASP A 27 -2.57 -13.83 4.62
CA ASP A 27 -1.91 -14.21 5.87
C ASP A 27 -2.55 -13.53 7.11
N GLY A 28 -3.55 -12.67 6.92
CA GLY A 28 -4.19 -11.91 8.00
C GLY A 28 -3.31 -10.77 8.53
N GLN A 29 -2.20 -10.44 7.87
CA GLN A 29 -1.32 -9.35 8.28
C GLN A 29 -1.59 -8.08 7.49
N LEU A 30 -1.50 -6.93 8.16
CA LEU A 30 -1.57 -5.62 7.51
C LEU A 30 -0.21 -5.27 6.88
N ARG A 31 -0.15 -5.30 5.56
CA ARG A 31 1.06 -5.01 4.78
C ARG A 31 1.00 -3.60 4.18
N PRO A 32 2.06 -2.78 4.32
CA PRO A 32 2.12 -1.49 3.63
C PRO A 32 2.46 -1.67 2.16
N ALA A 33 1.98 -0.75 1.32
CA ALA A 33 2.45 -0.60 -0.04
C ALA A 33 3.99 -0.39 -0.06
N PRO A 34 4.69 -0.94 -1.07
CA PRO A 34 6.13 -0.76 -1.22
C PRO A 34 6.48 0.70 -1.54
N GLU A 35 5.56 1.46 -2.11
CA GLU A 35 5.74 2.87 -2.46
C GLU A 35 4.68 3.78 -1.82
N THR A 36 4.86 5.09 -2.01
CA THR A 36 3.93 6.12 -1.57
C THR A 36 3.40 6.91 -2.76
N PHE A 37 2.11 7.17 -2.74
CA PHE A 37 1.36 7.73 -3.85
C PHE A 37 1.23 9.25 -3.74
N ARG A 38 1.02 9.91 -4.88
CA ARG A 38 0.84 11.37 -4.94
C ARG A 38 -0.56 11.77 -4.52
N THR A 39 -1.56 11.00 -4.94
CA THR A 39 -2.96 11.25 -4.58
C THR A 39 -3.56 10.09 -3.80
N LYS A 40 -4.65 10.37 -3.07
CA LYS A 40 -5.44 9.33 -2.42
C LYS A 40 -6.01 8.35 -3.44
N ARG A 41 -6.41 8.84 -4.62
CA ARG A 41 -6.99 8.03 -5.69
C ARG A 41 -5.99 7.00 -6.21
N ASP A 42 -4.75 7.40 -6.48
CA ASP A 42 -3.69 6.46 -6.90
C ASP A 42 -3.50 5.34 -5.84
N ALA A 43 -3.59 5.70 -4.56
CA ALA A 43 -3.50 4.74 -3.46
C ALA A 43 -4.72 3.80 -3.40
N ASP A 44 -5.93 4.30 -3.66
CA ASP A 44 -7.15 3.51 -3.75
C ASP A 44 -7.13 2.56 -4.96
N ASP A 45 -6.64 3.03 -6.13
CA ASP A 45 -6.53 2.23 -7.35
C ASP A 45 -5.52 1.08 -7.15
N TRP A 46 -4.36 1.36 -6.55
CA TRP A 46 -3.39 0.33 -6.18
C TRP A 46 -3.95 -0.73 -5.21
N LEU A 47 -4.81 -0.33 -4.27
CA LEU A 47 -5.47 -1.26 -3.36
C LEU A 47 -6.46 -2.17 -4.08
N ALA A 48 -7.18 -1.65 -5.08
CA ALA A 48 -8.09 -2.44 -5.90
C ALA A 48 -7.34 -3.50 -6.73
N ASP A 49 -6.18 -3.13 -7.28
CA ASP A 49 -5.29 -4.05 -8.00
C ASP A 49 -4.79 -5.15 -7.06
N LYS A 50 -4.30 -4.78 -5.86
CA LYS A 50 -3.85 -5.77 -4.86
C LYS A 50 -4.95 -6.70 -4.38
N GLN A 51 -6.16 -6.18 -4.18
CA GLN A 51 -7.31 -7.02 -3.87
C GLN A 51 -7.59 -8.03 -4.98
N THR A 52 -7.40 -7.63 -6.25
CA THR A 52 -7.56 -8.51 -7.40
C THR A 52 -6.47 -9.59 -7.44
N GLU A 53 -5.20 -9.25 -7.20
CA GLU A 53 -4.10 -10.22 -7.09
C GLU A 53 -4.35 -11.26 -5.99
N ILE A 54 -4.78 -10.81 -4.80
CA ILE A 54 -5.11 -11.70 -3.68
C ILE A 54 -6.25 -12.63 -4.03
N ARG A 55 -7.30 -12.10 -4.67
CA ARG A 55 -8.45 -12.91 -5.11
C ARG A 55 -8.08 -13.95 -6.16
N ARG A 56 -7.12 -13.65 -7.03
CA ARG A 56 -6.63 -14.58 -8.05
C ARG A 56 -5.68 -15.64 -7.49
N GLY A 57 -5.13 -15.43 -6.29
CA GLY A 57 -4.07 -16.28 -5.74
C GLY A 57 -2.68 -15.98 -6.31
N ASP A 58 -2.56 -14.94 -7.13
CA ASP A 58 -1.28 -14.46 -7.70
C ASP A 58 -0.51 -13.54 -6.75
N TRP A 59 -1.03 -13.34 -5.54
CA TRP A 59 -0.43 -12.48 -4.55
C TRP A 59 0.97 -12.99 -4.16
N GLN A 60 1.98 -12.19 -4.46
CA GLN A 60 3.34 -12.40 -4.00
C GLN A 60 3.61 -11.52 -2.79
N ASP A 61 4.17 -12.11 -1.74
CA ASP A 61 4.56 -11.39 -0.53
C ASP A 61 5.51 -10.23 -0.91
N PRO A 62 5.11 -8.97 -0.70
CA PRO A 62 5.94 -7.83 -1.08
C PRO A 62 7.13 -7.65 -0.15
N ASP A 63 7.12 -8.19 1.08
CA ASP A 63 8.28 -8.22 1.96
C ASP A 63 9.35 -9.20 1.47
N ALA A 64 8.98 -10.30 0.80
CA ALA A 64 9.92 -11.16 0.09
C ALA A 64 10.68 -10.43 -1.03
N ARG A 65 10.13 -9.30 -1.53
CA ARG A 65 10.73 -8.47 -2.59
C ARG A 65 11.35 -7.15 -2.08
N LYS A 66 11.31 -6.87 -0.77
CA LYS A 66 11.88 -5.64 -0.16
C LYS A 66 13.41 -5.64 -0.01
N VAL A 67 14.11 -6.59 -0.62
CA VAL A 67 15.55 -6.49 -0.90
C VAL A 67 15.83 -5.89 -2.28
N ALA A 68 15.17 -4.79 -2.64
CA ALA A 68 15.66 -3.83 -3.64
C ALA A 68 14.65 -2.69 -3.82
N PHE A 69 14.86 -1.55 -3.17
CA PHE A 69 15.31 -0.33 -3.86
C PHE A 69 15.46 0.80 -2.84
N ARG A 70 16.71 1.12 -2.57
CA ARG A 70 17.15 2.34 -1.89
C ARG A 70 16.74 3.54 -2.73
N ALA A 71 15.63 4.19 -2.38
CA ALA A 71 15.33 5.54 -2.86
C ALA A 71 15.97 6.56 -1.90
N VAL A 72 17.15 7.02 -2.32
CA VAL A 72 17.92 8.17 -1.85
C VAL A 72 17.07 9.41 -1.54
N GLY A 73 17.41 10.07 -0.42
CA GLY A 73 17.09 11.46 -0.05
C GLY A 73 16.64 11.56 1.41
N ARG A 74 17.28 12.28 2.33
CA ARG A 74 18.26 13.37 2.27
C ARG A 74 18.78 13.56 3.72
N CYS A 75 20.07 13.82 3.90
CA CYS A 75 20.63 14.30 5.17
C CYS A 75 19.92 15.60 5.60
N LEU A 76 19.51 15.71 6.86
CA LEU A 76 19.49 16.99 7.54
C LEU A 76 20.17 16.77 8.89
N ASP A 77 21.44 17.20 8.92
CA ASP A 77 22.08 17.80 10.08
C ASP A 77 21.44 19.18 10.33
#